data_AF-A0AAD2B180-F1
#
_entry.id   AF-A0AAD2B180-F1
#
_cell.length_a   1.000
_cell.length_b   1.000
_cell.length_c   1.000
_cell.angle_alpha   90.00
_cell.angle_beta   90.00
_cell.angle_gamma   90.00
#
_symmetry.space_group_name_H-M   'P 1'
#
loop_
_entity.id
_entity.type
_entity.pdbx_description
1 polymer ?
#
loop_
_entity_poly.entity_id
_entity_poly.type
_entity_poly.pdbx_seq_one_letter_code
_entity_poly.pdbx_strand_id
1 'polypeptide(L)' 'MFKSQNTVRLAVERVGGPTKASNACGVSNATIFNWINRQHVPNIDKAKLLATLASVDINDLRGTR' A
#
# COMPACT_ATOMS: atom_id res chain seq x y z
N MET A 1 17.94 -2.17 -14.74
CA MET A 1 16.58 -2.59 -14.35
C MET A 1 15.97 -1.47 -13.52
N PHE A 2 15.25 -0.53 -14.15
CA PHE A 2 14.57 0.55 -13.44
C PHE A 2 13.43 -0.08 -12.64
N LYS A 3 13.64 -0.35 -11.34
CA LYS A 3 12.54 -0.68 -10.45
C LYS A 3 11.68 0.57 -10.33
N SER A 4 10.62 0.67 -11.14
CA SER A 4 9.54 1.62 -10.91
C SER A 4 9.22 1.55 -9.42
N GLN A 5 9.47 2.64 -8.70
CA GLN A 5 9.31 2.65 -7.26
C GLN A 5 7.84 2.41 -6.95
N ASN A 6 7.57 1.22 -6.43
CA ASN A 6 6.24 0.82 -6.07
C ASN A 6 5.93 1.44 -4.71
N THR A 7 5.25 2.59 -4.72
CA THR A 7 4.95 3.32 -3.49
C THR A 7 4.11 2.47 -2.53
N VAL A 8 3.21 1.63 -3.04
CA VAL A 8 2.44 0.69 -2.22
C VAL A 8 3.36 -0.30 -1.52
N ARG A 9 4.35 -0.85 -2.24
CA ARG A 9 5.37 -1.72 -1.63
C ARG A 9 6.16 -0.99 -0.55
N LEU A 10 6.62 0.24 -0.84
CA LEU A 10 7.36 1.05 0.12
C LEU A 10 6.54 1.30 1.38
N ALA A 11 5.25 1.65 1.22
CA ALA A 11 4.35 1.86 2.32
C ALA A 11 4.16 0.58 3.16
N VAL A 12 3.95 -0.56 2.49
CA VAL A 12 3.83 -1.86 3.15
C VAL A 12 5.09 -2.23 3.91
N GLU A 13 6.28 -1.99 3.34
CA GLU A 13 7.56 -2.21 4.03
C GLU A 13 7.71 -1.28 5.24
N ARG A 14 7.29 0.00 5.14
CA ARG A 14 7.28 0.95 6.28
C ARG A 14 6.35 0.51 7.43
N VAL A 15 5.21 -0.09 7.12
CA VAL A 15 4.31 -0.68 8.14
C VAL A 15 4.96 -1.90 8.83
N GLY A 16 6.05 -2.45 8.26
CA GLY A 16 6.75 -3.63 8.78
C GLY A 16 6.40 -4.91 8.03
N GLY A 17 5.98 -4.78 6.78
CA GLY A 17 5.78 -5.89 5.85
C GLY A 17 4.31 -6.22 5.54
N PRO A 18 4.07 -7.10 4.55
CA PRO A 18 2.74 -7.40 4.03
C PRO A 18 1.80 -8.01 5.08
N THR A 19 2.32 -8.83 5.99
CA THR A 19 1.52 -9.42 7.08
C THR A 19 1.07 -8.41 8.11
N LYS A 20 1.89 -7.41 8.45
CA LYS A 20 1.46 -6.35 9.37
C LYS A 20 0.47 -5.40 8.68
N ALA A 21 0.75 -5.04 7.43
CA ALA A 21 -0.13 -4.19 6.63
C ALA A 21 -1.52 -4.83 6.42
N SER A 22 -1.58 -6.13 6.15
CA SER A 22 -2.84 -6.85 5.95
C SER A 22 -3.68 -6.91 7.24
N ASN A 23 -3.06 -7.24 8.37
CA ASN A 23 -3.71 -7.23 9.68
C ASN A 23 -4.22 -5.83 10.05
N ALA A 24 -3.37 -4.80 9.90
CA ALA A 24 -3.75 -3.43 10.23
C ALA A 24 -4.85 -2.90 9.29
N CYS A 25 -4.82 -3.28 8.01
CA CYS A 25 -5.86 -2.94 7.05
C CYS A 25 -7.11 -3.83 7.13
N GLY A 26 -7.10 -4.90 7.91
CA GLY A 26 -8.19 -5.88 7.93
C GLY A 26 -8.48 -6.48 6.55
N VAL A 27 -7.44 -6.80 5.79
CA VAL A 27 -7.53 -7.42 4.46
C VAL A 27 -6.65 -8.67 4.39
N SER A 28 -6.84 -9.51 3.38
CA SER A 28 -6.00 -10.69 3.18
C SER A 28 -4.60 -10.31 2.68
N ASN A 29 -3.58 -11.12 2.98
CA ASN A 29 -2.23 -10.94 2.41
C ASN A 29 -2.24 -10.89 0.88
N ALA A 30 -3.06 -11.72 0.24
CA ALA A 30 -3.24 -11.71 -1.22
C ALA A 30 -3.71 -10.34 -1.75
N THR A 31 -4.56 -9.63 -0.99
CA THR A 31 -5.02 -8.29 -1.32
C THR A 31 -3.86 -7.28 -1.30
N ILE A 32 -2.98 -7.35 -0.30
CA ILE A 32 -1.78 -6.51 -0.24
C ILE A 32 -0.85 -6.79 -1.42
N PHE A 33 -0.57 -8.06 -1.72
CA PHE A 33 0.24 -8.42 -2.89
C PHE A 33 -0.40 -7.96 -4.21
N ASN A 34 -1.73 -8.00 -4.33
CA ASN A 34 -2.44 -7.47 -5.48
C ASN A 34 -2.27 -5.93 -5.60
N TRP A 35 -2.38 -5.19 -4.50
CA TRP A 35 -2.15 -3.73 -4.51
C TRP A 35 -0.71 -3.37 -4.85
N ILE A 36 0.25 -4.15 -4.35
CA ILE A 36 1.66 -4.05 -4.74
C ILE A 36 1.78 -4.29 -6.24
N ASN A 37 1.32 -5.41 -6.77
CA ASN A 37 1.45 -5.71 -8.21
C ASN A 37 0.76 -4.68 -9.11
N ARG A 38 -0.37 -4.12 -8.66
CA ARG A 38 -1.10 -3.06 -9.37
C ARG A 38 -0.55 -1.65 -9.14
N GLN A 39 0.36 -1.50 -8.18
CA GLN A 39 0.90 -0.22 -7.70
C GLN A 39 -0.20 0.80 -7.31
N HIS A 40 -1.36 0.31 -6.88
CA HIS A 40 -2.54 1.12 -6.64
C HIS A 40 -3.46 0.46 -5.60
N VAL A 41 -3.99 1.26 -4.66
CA VAL A 41 -5.00 0.83 -3.70
C VAL A 41 -6.38 1.37 -4.13
N PRO A 42 -7.30 0.51 -4.62
CA PRO A 42 -8.57 0.95 -5.20
C PRO A 42 -9.57 1.51 -4.18
N ASN A 43 -9.56 1.01 -2.95
CA ASN A 43 -10.49 1.45 -1.91
C ASN A 43 -9.88 2.64 -1.14
N ILE A 44 -10.57 3.78 -1.13
CA ILE A 44 -10.09 5.01 -0.51
C ILE A 44 -9.93 4.90 1.01
N ASP A 45 -10.79 4.17 1.69
CA ASP A 45 -10.72 4.01 3.15
C ASP A 45 -9.50 3.17 3.53
N LYS A 46 -9.21 2.11 2.75
CA LYS A 46 -8.00 1.30 2.92
C LYS A 46 -6.74 2.07 2.53
N ALA A 47 -6.81 2.89 1.49
CA ALA A 47 -5.70 3.74 1.07
C ALA A 47 -5.37 4.79 2.15
N LYS A 48 -6.37 5.46 2.74
CA LYS A 48 -6.20 6.37 3.87
C LYS A 48 -5.56 5.66 5.06
N LEU A 49 -6.08 4.49 5.41
CA LEU A 49 -5.55 3.74 6.54
C LEU A 49 -4.08 3.33 6.32
N LEU A 50 -3.76 2.79 5.13
CA LEU A 50 -2.39 2.43 4.77
C LEU A 50 -1.47 3.66 4.72
N ALA A 51 -1.96 4.79 4.23
CA ALA A 51 -1.26 6.07 4.21
C ALA A 51 -0.87 6.53 5.63
N THR A 52 -1.85 6.51 6.54
CA THR A 52 -1.64 6.86 7.95
C THR A 52 -0.63 5.92 8.63
N LEU A 53 -0.75 4.61 8.41
CA LEU A 53 0.14 3.62 9.02
C LEU A 53 1.58 3.72 8.49
N ALA A 54 1.75 4.00 7.20
CA ALA A 54 3.05 4.09 6.56
C ALA A 54 3.66 5.50 6.59
N SER A 55 2.94 6.50 7.11
CA SER A 55 3.28 7.92 7.01
C SER A 55 3.67 8.32 5.57
N VAL A 56 2.82 7.95 4.62
CA VAL A 56 2.94 8.33 3.19
C VAL A 56 1.72 9.14 2.77
N ASP A 57 1.84 9.89 1.69
CA ASP A 57 0.71 10.60 1.14
C ASP A 57 -0.25 9.63 0.43
N ILE A 58 -1.55 9.86 0.56
CA ILE A 58 -2.56 9.02 -0.09
C ILE A 58 -2.49 9.12 -1.62
N ASN A 59 -2.10 10.27 -2.17
CA ASN A 59 -1.96 10.46 -3.61
C ASN A 59 -0.84 9.58 -4.17
N ASP A 60 0.22 9.33 -3.38
CA ASP A 60 1.30 8.43 -3.77
C ASP A 60 0.86 6.96 -3.81
N LEU A 61 -0.15 6.58 -3.03
CA LEU A 61 -0.74 5.23 -3.01
C LEU A 61 -1.86 5.04 -4.03
N ARG A 62 -2.56 6.12 -4.36
CA ARG A 62 -3.70 6.10 -5.29
C ARG A 62 -3.27 6.40 -6.73
N GLY A 63 -2.09 7.00 -6.94
CA GLY A 63 -1.62 7.39 -8.25
C GLY A 63 -2.60 8.32 -8.94
N THR A 64 -3.01 9.40 -8.28
CA THR A 64 -3.75 10.47 -8.95
C THR A 64 -2.75 11.42 -9.57
N ARG A 65 -2.35 11.14 -10.80
CA ARG A 65 -1.69 12.11 -11.68
C ARG A 65 -2.45 12.20 -12.99
#